data_AF-A0A9E3WMQ5-F1
#
_entry.id   AF-A0A9E3WMQ5-F1
#
_cell.length_a   1.000
_cell.length_b   1.000
_cell.length_c   1.000
_cell.angle_alpha   90.00
_cell.angle_beta   90.00
_cell.angle_gamma   90.00
#
_symmetry.space_group_name_H-M   'P 1'
#
loop_
_entity.id
_entity.type
_entity.pdbx_description
1 polymer ?
#
loop_
_entity_poly.entity_id
_entity_poly.type
_entity_poly.pdbx_seq_one_letter_code
_entity_poly.pdbx_strand_id
1 'polypeptide(L)'
;MRILLAVIFVLGVSTDLQANELVWHSDYGAALELARSSERPMLLVISRGNPYAEASRQSAAGQRPYPAEEALKSYVLCRVDANSEHGQRVAKAFQVSEYPHSVVIDRTTTRILYRKTGPFTKETWAAMVTRYQHKQPLVEVTAPQTRTQPAARIQSRPTTATFFFRQPANCNT
;
A
#
# COMPACT_ATOMS: atom_id res chain seq x y z
N MET A 1 51.90 -13.30 -41.30
CA MET A 1 51.39 -12.09 -40.61
C MET A 1 50.00 -11.78 -41.14
N ARG A 2 48.95 -11.98 -40.33
CA ARG A 2 47.59 -11.52 -40.63
C ARG A 2 47.21 -10.53 -39.54
N ILE A 3 46.98 -9.29 -39.94
CA ILE A 3 46.79 -8.10 -39.12
C ILE A 3 45.31 -7.74 -39.09
N LEU A 4 44.83 -7.41 -37.88
CA LEU A 4 43.72 -6.52 -37.48
C LEU A 4 42.34 -6.61 -38.15
N LEU A 5 41.29 -6.68 -37.32
CA LEU A 5 40.45 -5.51 -36.99
C LEU A 5 39.40 -5.94 -35.95
N ALA A 6 39.64 -5.60 -34.68
CA ALA A 6 38.63 -5.70 -33.62
C ALA A 6 37.78 -4.42 -33.65
N VAL A 7 36.58 -4.52 -34.24
CA VAL A 7 35.60 -3.44 -34.24
C VAL A 7 34.94 -3.39 -32.86
N ILE A 8 35.36 -2.43 -32.03
CA ILE A 8 34.75 -2.17 -30.74
C ILE A 8 33.45 -1.40 -31.00
N PHE A 9 32.33 -2.11 -30.98
CA PHE A 9 30.99 -1.52 -31.08
C PHE A 9 30.63 -0.89 -29.74
N VAL A 10 30.95 0.39 -29.56
CA VAL A 10 30.52 1.18 -28.41
C VAL A 10 29.03 1.49 -28.63
N LEU A 11 28.16 0.65 -28.06
CA LEU A 11 26.73 0.95 -27.96
C LEU A 11 26.56 2.14 -27.02
N GLY A 12 26.40 3.32 -27.60
CA GLY A 12 25.93 4.51 -26.90
C GLY A 12 24.53 4.25 -26.39
N VAL A 13 24.41 3.93 -25.10
CA VAL A 13 23.13 3.85 -24.42
C VAL A 13 22.65 5.28 -24.26
N SER A 14 21.70 5.70 -25.09
CA SER A 14 20.97 6.95 -24.88
C SER A 14 20.22 6.83 -23.56
N THR A 15 20.72 7.50 -22.52
CA THR A 15 19.94 7.74 -21.32
C THR A 15 18.83 8.70 -21.69
N ASP A 16 17.63 8.17 -21.88
CA ASP A 16 16.40 8.94 -21.92
C ASP A 16 16.29 9.71 -20.60
N LEU A 17 16.76 10.96 -20.60
CA LEU A 17 16.48 11.95 -19.58
C LEU A 17 15.04 12.44 -19.80
N GLN A 18 14.07 11.53 -19.70
CA GLN A 18 12.69 11.92 -19.51
C GLN A 18 12.65 12.72 -18.21
N ALA A 19 12.36 14.01 -18.34
CA ALA A 19 11.93 14.82 -17.22
C ALA A 19 10.84 14.01 -16.50
N ASN A 20 11.19 13.50 -15.31
CA ASN A 20 10.39 12.56 -14.55
C ASN A 20 9.21 13.34 -13.98
N GLU A 21 8.24 13.61 -14.85
CA GLU A 21 6.98 14.24 -14.49
C GLU A 21 6.30 13.35 -13.46
N LEU A 22 5.70 14.00 -12.47
CA LEU A 22 5.05 13.32 -11.36
C LEU A 22 3.72 12.72 -11.82
N VAL A 23 3.77 11.59 -12.53
CA VAL A 23 2.59 10.95 -13.10
C VAL A 23 1.90 10.06 -12.08
N TRP A 24 0.62 10.33 -11.83
CA TRP A 24 -0.25 9.49 -11.01
C TRP A 24 -1.04 8.51 -11.88
N HIS A 25 -0.83 7.22 -11.67
CA HIS A 25 -1.58 6.15 -12.33
C HIS A 25 -2.88 5.86 -11.58
N SER A 26 -3.95 5.58 -12.32
CA SER A 26 -5.26 5.16 -11.76
C SER A 26 -5.49 3.66 -11.80
N ASP A 27 -4.76 2.95 -12.67
CA ASP A 27 -4.80 1.49 -12.78
C ASP A 27 -3.73 0.88 -11.86
N TYR A 28 -4.17 0.13 -10.85
CA TYR A 28 -3.28 -0.52 -9.89
C TYR A 28 -2.38 -1.57 -10.55
N GLY A 29 -2.91 -2.37 -11.48
CA GLY A 29 -2.16 -3.44 -12.13
C GLY A 29 -1.04 -2.88 -13.01
N ALA A 30 -1.35 -1.87 -13.82
CA ALA A 30 -0.34 -1.21 -14.66
C ALA A 30 0.73 -0.50 -13.81
N ALA A 31 0.34 0.15 -12.72
CA ALA A 31 1.30 0.80 -11.81
C ALA A 31 2.21 -0.23 -11.11
N LEU A 32 1.67 -1.38 -10.72
CA LEU A 32 2.44 -2.46 -10.11
C LEU A 32 3.47 -3.03 -11.09
N GLU A 33 3.07 -3.28 -12.34
CA GLU A 33 3.96 -3.74 -13.40
C GLU A 33 5.06 -2.71 -13.72
N LEU A 34 4.71 -1.43 -13.74
CA LEU A 34 5.69 -0.35 -13.91
C LEU A 34 6.68 -0.30 -12.73
N ALA A 35 6.19 -0.41 -11.49
CA ALA A 35 7.05 -0.45 -10.30
C ALA A 35 8.04 -1.60 -10.35
N ARG A 36 7.57 -2.79 -10.75
CA ARG A 36 8.37 -4.01 -10.90
C ARG A 36 9.43 -3.88 -11.99
N SER A 37 9.04 -3.39 -13.18
CA SER A 37 9.96 -3.24 -14.33
C SER A 37 10.96 -2.10 -14.18
N SER A 38 10.62 -1.05 -13.43
CA SER A 38 11.51 0.07 -13.14
C SER A 38 12.32 -0.06 -11.84
N GLU A 39 12.15 -1.17 -11.11
CA GLU A 39 12.76 -1.42 -9.80
C GLU A 39 12.54 -0.27 -8.80
N ARG A 40 11.38 0.36 -8.85
CA ARG A 40 11.00 1.50 -7.99
C ARG A 40 9.94 1.08 -6.98
N PRO A 41 10.02 1.57 -5.72
CA PRO A 41 8.94 1.34 -4.77
C PRO A 41 7.65 1.98 -5.29
N MET A 42 6.51 1.37 -4.99
CA MET A 42 5.22 1.93 -5.34
C MET A 42 4.57 2.60 -4.13
N LEU A 43 4.03 3.78 -4.34
CA LEU A 43 3.14 4.42 -3.40
C LEU A 43 1.70 4.32 -3.91
N LEU A 44 0.88 3.58 -3.19
CA LEU A 44 -0.54 3.43 -3.46
C LEU A 44 -1.35 4.31 -2.49
N VAL A 45 -2.26 5.12 -3.01
CA VAL A 45 -3.26 5.85 -2.23
C VAL A 45 -4.65 5.41 -2.65
N ILE A 46 -5.41 4.87 -1.70
CA ILE A 46 -6.80 4.45 -1.88
C ILE A 46 -7.69 5.49 -1.19
N SER A 47 -8.59 6.12 -1.93
CA SER A 47 -9.46 7.18 -1.41
C SER A 47 -10.83 7.15 -2.05
N ARG A 48 -11.86 7.67 -1.36
CA ARG A 48 -13.16 7.96 -1.98
C ARG A 48 -13.11 9.39 -2.52
N GLY A 49 -12.84 9.55 -3.82
CA GLY A 49 -12.60 10.88 -4.42
C GLY A 49 -11.14 11.35 -4.36
N ASN A 50 -10.90 12.66 -4.52
CA ASN A 50 -9.55 13.26 -4.50
C ASN A 50 -9.25 13.98 -3.18
N PRO A 51 -8.67 13.29 -2.18
CA PRO A 51 -8.32 13.92 -0.90
C PRO A 51 -7.18 14.93 -1.05
N TYR A 52 -6.49 14.91 -2.20
CA TYR A 52 -5.41 15.83 -2.52
C TYR A 52 -5.79 16.83 -3.62
N ALA A 53 -7.06 16.92 -4.02
CA ALA A 53 -7.48 17.91 -5.04
C ALA A 53 -7.14 19.32 -4.59
N GLU A 54 -7.31 19.62 -3.31
CA GLU A 54 -6.93 20.92 -2.74
C GLU A 54 -5.42 21.11 -2.73
N ALA A 55 -4.66 20.08 -2.35
CA ALA A 55 -3.19 20.13 -2.37
C ALA A 55 -2.62 20.30 -3.80
N SER A 56 -3.20 19.62 -4.79
CA SER A 56 -2.85 19.76 -6.21
C SER A 56 -3.25 21.12 -6.77
N ARG A 57 -4.39 21.69 -6.34
CA ARG A 57 -4.79 23.05 -6.71
C ARG A 57 -3.88 24.11 -6.09
N GLN A 58 -3.45 23.92 -4.85
CA GLN A 58 -2.54 24.84 -4.16
C GLN A 58 -1.14 24.85 -4.80
N SER A 59 -0.64 23.69 -5.21
CA SER A 59 0.63 23.57 -5.95
C SER A 59 0.54 24.21 -7.35
N ALA A 60 -0.59 24.04 -8.06
CA ALA A 60 -0.85 24.74 -9.32
C ALA A 60 -1.00 26.26 -9.16
N ALA A 61 -1.38 26.75 -7.98
CA ALA A 61 -1.50 28.17 -7.64
C ALA A 61 -0.18 28.82 -7.17
N GLY A 62 0.96 28.12 -7.30
CA GLY A 62 2.28 28.65 -6.93
C GLY A 62 2.57 28.72 -5.43
N GLN A 63 1.67 28.19 -4.58
CA GLN A 63 1.97 27.98 -3.17
C GLN A 63 2.85 26.75 -3.06
N ARG A 64 4.00 26.92 -2.37
CA ARG A 64 5.15 25.99 -2.39
C ARG A 64 4.73 24.53 -2.59
N PRO A 65 5.32 23.84 -3.60
CA PRO A 65 5.07 22.42 -3.80
C PRO A 65 5.27 21.69 -2.48
N TYR A 66 4.48 20.64 -2.27
CA TYR A 66 4.73 19.72 -1.17
C TYR A 66 6.24 19.38 -1.19
N PRO A 67 6.97 19.50 -0.06
CA PRO A 67 8.44 19.40 0.00
C PRO A 67 8.98 18.01 -0.39
N ALA A 68 8.12 17.15 -0.91
CA ALA A 68 8.39 15.79 -1.31
C ALA A 68 8.24 15.56 -2.82
N GLU A 69 7.91 16.55 -3.67
CA GLU A 69 7.74 16.29 -5.12
C GLU A 69 8.98 15.63 -5.74
N GLU A 70 10.17 16.14 -5.43
CA GLU A 70 11.44 15.56 -5.90
C GLU A 70 11.66 14.14 -5.35
N ALA A 71 11.28 13.92 -4.09
CA ALA A 71 11.45 12.62 -3.45
C ALA A 71 10.41 11.59 -3.94
N LEU A 72 9.21 12.05 -4.35
CA LEU A 72 8.17 11.23 -4.95
C LEU A 72 8.52 10.78 -6.38
N LYS A 73 9.38 11.51 -7.10
CA LYS A 73 9.95 11.04 -8.38
C LYS A 73 10.73 9.73 -8.25
N SER A 74 11.09 9.30 -7.04
CA SER A 74 11.70 7.98 -6.80
C SER A 74 10.68 6.84 -6.73
N TYR A 75 9.38 7.13 -6.69
CA TYR A 75 8.29 6.16 -6.49
C TYR A 75 7.41 6.06 -7.73
N VAL A 76 6.85 4.89 -8.00
CA VAL A 76 5.68 4.80 -8.89
C VAL A 76 4.44 5.20 -8.10
N LEU A 77 3.69 6.17 -8.58
CA LEU A 77 2.55 6.73 -7.87
C LEU A 77 1.25 6.15 -8.41
N CYS A 78 0.47 5.52 -7.55
CA CYS A 78 -0.82 4.97 -7.89
C CYS A 78 -1.89 5.56 -6.98
N ARG A 79 -2.99 6.03 -7.57
CA ARG A 79 -4.16 6.49 -6.83
C ARG A 79 -5.41 5.81 -7.35
N VAL A 80 -6.10 5.14 -6.42
CA VAL A 80 -7.27 4.33 -6.72
C VAL A 80 -8.50 4.94 -6.05
N ASP A 81 -9.55 5.18 -6.85
CA ASP A 81 -10.84 5.62 -6.31
C ASP A 81 -11.63 4.42 -5.78
N ALA A 82 -11.81 4.36 -4.47
CA ALA A 82 -12.54 3.31 -3.77
C ALA A 82 -14.05 3.29 -4.08
N ASN A 83 -14.59 4.29 -4.77
CA ASN A 83 -15.97 4.26 -5.25
C ASN A 83 -16.12 3.44 -6.55
N SER A 84 -15.04 3.27 -7.32
CA SER A 84 -15.04 2.45 -8.53
C SER A 84 -15.06 0.95 -8.20
N GLU A 85 -15.63 0.12 -9.08
CA GLU A 85 -15.64 -1.34 -8.89
C GLU A 85 -14.22 -1.92 -8.76
N HIS A 86 -13.29 -1.42 -9.60
CA HIS A 86 -11.87 -1.75 -9.50
C HIS A 86 -11.30 -1.35 -8.14
N GLY A 87 -11.54 -0.12 -7.68
CA GLY A 87 -11.01 0.37 -6.42
C GLY A 87 -11.61 -0.30 -5.19
N GLN A 88 -12.85 -0.78 -5.25
CA GLN A 88 -13.43 -1.61 -4.19
C GLN A 88 -12.70 -2.95 -4.06
N ARG A 89 -12.33 -3.59 -5.19
CA ARG A 89 -11.52 -4.82 -5.16
C ARG A 89 -10.14 -4.56 -4.57
N VAL A 90 -9.48 -3.47 -4.96
CA VAL A 90 -8.18 -3.08 -4.40
C VAL A 90 -8.32 -2.79 -2.90
N ALA A 91 -9.30 -1.98 -2.49
CA ALA A 91 -9.55 -1.69 -1.08
C ALA A 91 -9.79 -2.97 -0.25
N LYS A 92 -10.55 -3.93 -0.79
CA LYS A 92 -10.78 -5.23 -0.15
C LYS A 92 -9.49 -6.05 -0.03
N ALA A 93 -8.67 -6.10 -1.07
CA ALA A 93 -7.38 -6.79 -1.04
C ALA A 93 -6.42 -6.22 0.02
N PHE A 94 -6.46 -4.90 0.22
CA PHE A 94 -5.67 -4.23 1.26
C PHE A 94 -6.35 -4.16 2.64
N GLN A 95 -7.55 -4.72 2.78
CA GLN A 95 -8.37 -4.71 4.01
C GLN A 95 -8.65 -3.28 4.53
N VAL A 96 -8.95 -2.35 3.63
CA VAL A 96 -9.18 -0.94 3.97
C VAL A 96 -10.59 -0.76 4.54
N SER A 97 -10.68 -0.31 5.79
CA SER A 97 -11.93 0.07 6.46
C SER A 97 -12.18 1.60 6.48
N GLU A 98 -11.10 2.39 6.37
CA GLU A 98 -11.11 3.83 6.56
C GLU A 98 -10.29 4.53 5.46
N TYR A 99 -10.70 5.74 5.10
CA TYR A 99 -10.13 6.50 3.98
C TYR A 99 -9.68 7.91 4.40
N PRO A 100 -8.66 8.49 3.76
CA PRO A 100 -7.78 7.85 2.77
C PRO A 100 -6.86 6.81 3.42
N HIS A 101 -6.40 5.85 2.62
CA HIS A 101 -5.45 4.82 3.04
C HIS A 101 -4.25 4.81 2.11
N SER A 102 -3.05 4.95 2.63
CA SER A 102 -1.81 4.93 1.84
C SER A 102 -0.95 3.75 2.21
N VAL A 103 -0.33 3.17 1.18
CA VAL A 103 0.51 1.98 1.29
C VAL A 103 1.79 2.22 0.49
N VAL A 104 2.94 1.95 1.11
CA VAL A 104 4.21 1.86 0.39
C VAL A 104 4.53 0.40 0.16
N ILE A 105 4.71 0.01 -1.09
CA ILE A 105 5.09 -1.33 -1.52
C ILE A 105 6.55 -1.25 -1.98
N ASP A 106 7.32 -2.27 -1.63
CA ASP A 106 8.72 -2.37 -2.02
C ASP A 106 8.92 -2.53 -3.53
N ARG A 107 10.18 -2.45 -3.97
CA ARG A 107 10.58 -2.54 -5.38
C ARG A 107 10.26 -3.90 -6.00
N THR A 108 10.21 -4.96 -5.18
CA THR A 108 9.85 -6.30 -5.65
C THR A 108 8.35 -6.45 -5.83
N THR A 109 7.55 -5.49 -5.36
CA THR A 109 6.08 -5.52 -5.34
C THR A 109 5.48 -6.65 -4.49
N THR A 110 6.30 -7.32 -3.67
CA THR A 110 5.86 -8.46 -2.85
C THR A 110 5.65 -8.10 -1.38
N ARG A 111 6.20 -6.97 -0.92
CA ARG A 111 6.18 -6.58 0.50
C ARG A 111 5.63 -5.18 0.68
N ILE A 112 4.75 -5.04 1.68
CA ILE A 112 4.28 -3.75 2.13
C ILE A 112 5.25 -3.23 3.20
N LEU A 113 5.83 -2.07 2.94
CA LEU A 113 6.80 -1.42 3.83
C LEU A 113 6.14 -0.47 4.83
N TYR A 114 4.97 0.07 4.47
CA TYR A 114 4.27 1.06 5.27
C TYR A 114 2.78 1.06 4.96
N ARG A 115 1.97 1.23 6.01
CA ARG A 115 0.53 1.48 5.92
C ARG A 115 0.18 2.68 6.78
N LYS A 116 -0.69 3.54 6.27
CA LYS A 116 -1.29 4.61 7.07
C LYS A 116 -2.73 4.86 6.65
N THR A 117 -3.58 4.93 7.66
CA THR A 117 -4.96 5.36 7.54
C THR A 117 -5.08 6.84 7.89
N GLY A 118 -6.06 7.49 7.27
CA GLY A 118 -6.41 8.88 7.50
C GLY A 118 -5.54 9.86 6.69
N PRO A 119 -5.80 11.17 6.82
CA PRO A 119 -5.09 12.19 6.09
C PRO A 119 -3.59 12.15 6.39
N PHE A 120 -2.80 12.48 5.37
CA PHE A 120 -1.38 12.71 5.51
C PHE A 120 -1.12 14.19 5.73
N THR A 121 -0.37 14.50 6.78
CA THR A 121 0.23 15.83 6.94
C THR A 121 1.48 15.94 6.06
N LYS A 122 1.92 17.18 5.82
CA LYS A 122 3.15 17.50 5.08
C LYS A 122 4.39 16.86 5.69
N GLU A 123 4.47 16.84 7.01
CA GLU A 123 5.56 16.27 7.79
C GLU A 123 5.56 14.75 7.70
N THR A 124 4.37 14.14 7.76
CA THR A 124 4.21 12.69 7.62
C THR A 124 4.63 12.23 6.22
N TRP A 125 4.28 13.00 5.19
CA TRP A 125 4.72 12.77 3.82
C TRP A 125 6.24 12.81 3.71
N ALA A 126 6.87 13.90 4.14
CA ALA A 126 8.31 14.06 4.05
C ALA A 126 9.07 12.96 4.81
N ALA A 127 8.59 12.59 6.00
CA ALA A 127 9.17 11.52 6.80
C ALA A 127 9.04 10.15 6.12
N MET A 128 7.86 9.84 5.57
CA MET A 128 7.61 8.57 4.87
C MET A 128 8.50 8.45 3.63
N VAL A 129 8.50 9.47 2.76
CA VAL A 129 9.21 9.41 1.49
C VAL A 129 10.71 9.29 1.73
N THR A 130 11.28 10.11 2.62
CA THR A 130 12.69 10.04 3.01
C THR A 130 13.06 8.68 3.62
N ARG A 131 12.19 8.11 4.45
CA ARG A 131 12.46 6.86 5.16
C ARG A 131 12.54 5.65 4.22
N TYR A 132 11.70 5.60 3.19
CA TYR A 132 11.58 4.45 2.30
C TYR A 132 12.25 4.64 0.92
N GLN A 133 12.87 5.80 0.67
CA GLN A 133 13.57 6.08 -0.59
C GLN A 133 14.78 5.16 -0.81
N HIS A 134 15.49 4.83 0.28
CA HIS A 134 16.80 4.17 0.23
C HIS A 134 16.88 2.86 1.04
N LYS A 135 15.82 2.49 1.78
CA LYS A 135 15.92 1.42 2.77
C LYS A 135 15.41 0.08 2.26
N GLN A 136 16.33 -0.89 2.28
CA GLN A 136 16.09 -2.31 2.47
C GLN A 136 15.13 -2.55 3.65
N PRO A 137 14.36 -3.66 3.61
CA PRO A 137 13.20 -3.88 4.47
C PRO A 137 13.59 -3.87 5.95
N LEU A 138 13.02 -2.93 6.71
CA LEU A 138 13.10 -2.94 8.16
C LEU A 138 11.72 -3.26 8.73
N VAL A 139 11.72 -4.31 9.55
CA VAL A 139 10.61 -4.88 10.31
C VAL A 139 9.61 -3.79 10.72
N GLU A 140 8.36 -3.99 10.31
CA GLU A 140 7.22 -3.12 10.60
C GLU A 140 7.12 -2.91 12.11
N VAL A 141 7.36 -1.68 12.57
CA VAL A 141 7.02 -1.28 13.94
C VAL A 141 5.53 -1.02 13.93
N THR A 142 4.73 -2.09 13.99
CA THR A 142 3.31 -1.98 14.33
C THR A 142 3.27 -1.34 15.71
N ALA A 143 2.87 -0.07 15.78
CA ALA A 143 2.48 0.52 17.06
C ALA A 143 1.48 -0.46 17.71
N PRO A 144 1.65 -0.84 18.99
CA PRO A 144 0.76 -1.78 19.63
C PRO A 144 -0.64 -1.22 19.46
N GLN A 145 -1.48 -1.93 18.70
CA GLN A 145 -2.90 -1.67 18.76
C GLN A 145 -3.27 -1.95 20.20
N THR A 146 -3.50 -0.90 20.97
CA THR A 146 -4.23 -0.96 22.23
C THR A 146 -5.64 -1.43 21.87
N ARG A 147 -5.74 -2.73 21.60
CA ARG A 147 -6.99 -3.45 21.66
C ARG A 147 -7.34 -3.37 23.13
N THR A 148 -8.12 -2.36 23.49
CA THR A 148 -8.93 -2.40 24.69
C THR A 148 -9.83 -3.61 24.51
N GLN A 149 -9.29 -4.77 24.87
CA GLN A 149 -10.05 -5.99 24.99
C GLN A 149 -11.06 -5.68 26.08
N PRO A 150 -12.37 -5.66 25.77
CA PRO A 150 -13.38 -5.54 26.81
C PRO A 150 -13.08 -6.67 27.78
N ALA A 151 -12.87 -6.33 29.05
CA ALA A 151 -12.64 -7.29 30.10
C ALA A 151 -13.71 -8.39 29.98
N ALA A 152 -13.28 -9.57 29.52
CA ALA A 152 -14.16 -10.70 29.38
C ALA A 152 -14.70 -10.98 30.78
N ARG A 153 -15.99 -10.71 30.94
CA ARG A 153 -16.78 -11.08 32.10
C ARG A 153 -16.54 -12.56 32.34
N ILE A 154 -15.96 -12.86 33.50
CA ILE A 154 -15.77 -14.21 34.02
C ILE A 154 -17.12 -14.94 33.91
N GLN A 155 -17.29 -15.81 32.92
CA GLN A 155 -18.38 -16.77 32.90
C GLN A 155 -17.96 -17.92 33.81
N SER A 156 -18.41 -17.82 35.05
CA SER A 156 -18.29 -18.86 36.06
C SER A 156 -19.01 -20.14 35.64
N ARG A 157 -18.22 -21.21 35.60
CA ARG A 157 -18.52 -22.64 35.87
C ARG A 157 -19.59 -23.36 35.05
N PRO A 158 -19.25 -24.51 34.44
CA PRO A 158 -20.23 -25.49 33.99
C PRO A 158 -20.82 -26.23 35.19
N THR A 159 -22.15 -26.14 35.36
CA THR A 159 -22.90 -27.03 36.25
C THR A 159 -23.19 -28.31 35.49
N THR A 160 -22.65 -29.42 36.00
CA THR A 160 -22.93 -30.79 35.61
C THR A 160 -24.44 -31.03 35.54
N ALA A 161 -24.98 -31.18 34.32
CA ALA A 161 -26.33 -31.67 34.11
C ALA A 161 -26.27 -33.20 33.95
N THR A 162 -26.67 -33.89 35.01
CA THR A 162 -26.90 -35.34 35.05
C THR A 162 -27.91 -35.74 33.97
N PHE A 163 -27.46 -36.51 32.97
CA PHE A 163 -28.33 -37.17 32.01
C PHE A 163 -29.07 -38.32 32.69
N PHE A 164 -30.36 -38.13 32.97
CA PHE A 164 -31.27 -39.22 33.30
C PHE A 164 -31.82 -39.83 32.01
N PHE A 165 -31.35 -41.03 31.68
CA PHE A 165 -31.95 -41.89 30.66
C PHE A 165 -33.32 -42.37 31.17
N ARG A 166 -34.41 -41.99 30.50
CA ARG A 166 -35.75 -42.53 30.75
C ARG A 166 -36.28 -43.17 29.46
N GLN A 167 -36.21 -44.51 29.39
CA GLN A 167 -37.01 -45.30 28.47
C GLN A 167 -38.49 -45.29 28.92
N PRO A 168 -39.40 -45.23 27.95
CA PRO A 168 -40.47 -46.22 27.86
C PRO A 168 -40.57 -46.76 26.42
N ALA A 169 -40.53 -48.07 26.20
CA ALA A 169 -41.61 -49.04 26.37
C ALA A 169 -42.73 -48.93 25.30
N ASN A 170 -42.56 -49.74 24.24
CA ASN A 170 -43.50 -50.78 23.78
C ASN A 170 -44.80 -50.41 23.02
N CYS A 171 -45.22 -51.40 22.23
CA CYS A 171 -46.48 -51.66 21.51
C CYS A 171 -46.48 -51.21 20.03
N ASN A 172 -46.32 -52.13 19.05
CA ASN A 172 -47.32 -53.07 18.47
C ASN A 172 -48.53 -52.29 17.87
N THR A 173 -49.03 -52.53 16.65
CA THR A 173 -49.10 -53.74 15.80
C THR A 173 -49.29 -53.30 14.35
#